data_AF-A0A6A6VT78-F1
#
_entry.id   AF-A0A6A6VT78-F1
#
_cell.length_a   1.000
_cell.length_b   1.000
_cell.length_c   1.000
_cell.angle_alpha   90.00
_cell.angle_beta   90.00
_cell.angle_gamma   90.00
#
_symmetry.space_group_name_H-M   'P 1'
#
loop_
_entity.id
_entity.type
_entity.pdbx_description
1 polymer ?
#
loop_
_entity_poly.entity_id
_entity_poly.type
_entity_poly.pdbx_seq_one_letter_code
_entity_poly.pdbx_strand_id
1 'polypeptide(L)' 'EKIEILREVMFPLLEPIDLLDINGTEYLEAVSIPREITDNNILGAIKTLPNDKAPGLDRIPN' A
#
# COMPACT_ATOMS: atom_id res chain seq x y z
N GLU A 1 -13.10 12.57 -26.63
CA GLU A 1 -14.34 11.78 -26.80
C GLU A 1 -14.30 10.36 -26.20
N LYS A 2 -13.79 9.29 -26.83
CA LYS A 2 -13.82 7.92 -26.23
C LYS A 2 -13.11 7.80 -24.88
N ILE A 3 -12.01 8.53 -24.69
CA ILE A 3 -11.22 8.53 -23.44
C ILE A 3 -11.97 9.26 -22.32
N GLU A 4 -12.74 10.29 -22.63
CA GLU A 4 -13.56 11.01 -21.65
C GLU A 4 -14.70 10.13 -21.15
N ILE A 5 -15.40 9.45 -22.07
CA ILE A 5 -16.49 8.53 -21.70
C ILE A 5 -15.95 7.39 -20.82
N LEU A 6 -14.79 6.83 -21.16
CA LEU A 6 -14.16 5.79 -20.34
C LEU A 6 -13.77 6.31 -18.95
N ARG A 7 -13.31 7.56 -18.84
CA ARG A 7 -13.01 8.18 -17.54
C ARG A 7 -14.27 8.38 -16.70
N GLU A 8 -15.33 8.94 -17.26
CA GLU A 8 -16.58 9.18 -16.54
C GLU A 8 -17.26 7.89 -16.07
N VAL A 9 -17.24 6.83 -16.90
CA VAL A 9 -17.89 5.56 -16.58
C VAL A 9 -17.07 4.72 -15.58
N MET A 10 -15.74 4.71 -15.70
CA MET A 10 -14.88 3.88 -14.84
C MET A 10 -14.48 4.57 -13.54
N PHE A 11 -14.39 5.89 -13.54
CA PHE A 11 -13.99 6.71 -12.40
C PHE A 11 -14.99 7.86 -12.26
N PRO A 12 -16.23 7.58 -11.81
CA PRO A 12 -17.17 8.63 -11.51
C PRO A 12 -16.49 9.61 -10.55
N LEU A 13 -16.65 10.91 -10.81
CA LEU A 13 -16.23 11.96 -9.89
C LEU A 13 -17.00 11.74 -8.58
N LEU A 14 -16.37 11.04 -7.63
CA LEU A 14 -16.89 10.91 -6.29
C LEU A 14 -16.82 12.30 -5.68
N GLU A 15 -17.97 12.81 -5.21
CA GLU A 15 -17.98 13.99 -4.37
C GLU A 15 -17.00 13.76 -3.20
N PRO A 16 -16.27 14.79 -2.76
CA PRO A 16 -15.41 14.68 -1.60
C PRO A 16 -16.28 14.33 -0.39
N ILE A 17 -16.30 13.04 -0.03
CA ILE A 17 -16.96 12.54 1.17
C ILE A 17 -16.15 13.07 2.35
N ASP A 18 -16.79 13.84 3.23
CA ASP A 18 -16.17 14.21 4.49
C ASP A 18 -16.09 12.96 5.37
N LEU A 19 -14.96 12.77 6.06
CA LEU A 19 -14.80 11.66 7.01
C LEU A 19 -15.83 11.72 8.14
N LEU A 20 -16.45 12.89 8.34
CA LEU A 20 -17.56 13.11 9.26
C LEU A 20 -18.89 12.45 8.81
N ASP A 21 -19.06 12.18 7.51
CA ASP A 21 -20.29 11.57 6.96
C ASP A 21 -20.30 10.04 7.10
N ILE A 22 -19.16 9.45 7.48
CA ILE A 22 -19.03 8.02 7.71
C ILE A 22 -19.45 7.77 9.17
N ASN A 23 -20.56 7.05 9.36
CA ASN A 23 -20.99 6.65 10.71
C ASN A 23 -19.89 5.77 11.33
N GLY A 24 -19.06 6.38 12.19
CA GLY A 24 -17.83 5.78 12.68
C GLY A 24 -18.11 4.53 13.50
N THR A 25 -17.48 3.42 13.15
CA THR A 25 -17.30 2.34 14.12
C THR A 25 -16.22 2.81 15.09
N GLU A 26 -16.56 3.02 16.36
CA GLU A 26 -15.56 3.20 17.40
C GLU A 26 -14.73 1.92 17.48
N TYR A 27 -13.56 1.93 16.86
CA TYR A 27 -12.60 0.84 17.01
C TYR A 27 -12.09 0.87 18.45
N LEU A 28 -12.65 -0.01 19.30
CA LEU A 28 -12.30 -0.15 20.71
C LEU A 28 -10.83 -0.50 20.95
N GLU A 29 -10.15 -1.03 19.93
CA GLU A 29 -8.74 -1.39 19.97
C GLU A 29 -7.93 -0.41 19.13
N ALA A 30 -6.92 0.20 19.76
CA ALA A 30 -5.90 0.93 19.04
C ALA A 30 -5.23 -0.04 18.07
N VAL A 31 -5.53 0.09 16.78
CA VAL A 31 -4.83 -0.65 15.73
C VAL A 31 -3.37 -0.22 15.84
N SER A 32 -2.54 -1.15 16.30
CA SER A 32 -1.09 -0.98 16.35
C SER A 32 -0.61 -0.80 14.92
N ILE A 33 -0.48 0.46 14.48
CA ILE A 33 0.20 0.79 13.24
C ILE A 33 1.63 0.28 13.41
N PRO A 34 2.14 -0.60 12.53
CA PRO A 34 3.51 -1.06 12.61
C PRO A 34 4.43 0.16 12.67
N ARG A 35 5.41 0.11 13.60
CA ARG A 35 6.45 1.14 13.75
C ARG A 35 6.98 1.50 12.36
N GLU A 36 7.03 2.78 12.03
CA GLU A 36 7.54 3.26 10.74
C GLU A 36 8.81 2.49 10.36
N ILE A 37 8.75 1.76 9.25
CA ILE A 37 9.91 1.03 8.74
C ILE A 37 10.85 2.08 8.18
N THR A 38 11.99 2.27 8.84
CA THR A 38 13.01 3.22 8.39
C THR A 38 13.90 2.61 7.31
N ASP A 39 14.56 3.45 6.51
CA ASP A 39 15.56 3.01 5.52
C ASP A 39 16.66 2.11 6.14
N ASN A 40 17.02 2.37 7.39
CA ASN A 40 17.98 1.56 8.13
C ASN A 40 17.46 0.15 8.42
N ASN A 41 16.16 -0.02 8.65
CA ASN A 41 15.56 -1.33 8.84
C ASN A 41 15.57 -2.12 7.52
N ILE A 42 15.30 -1.46 6.41
CA ILE A 42 15.34 -2.05 5.07
C ILE A 42 16.77 -2.48 4.72
N LEU A 43 17.74 -1.59 4.89
CA LEU A 43 19.16 -1.87 4.66
C LEU A 43 19.68 -3.02 5.54
N GLY A 44 19.24 -3.08 6.80
CA GLY A 44 19.54 -4.19 7.70
C GLY A 44 19.02 -5.51 7.16
N ALA A 45 17.76 -5.56 6.73
CA ALA A 45 17.15 -6.77 6.18
C ALA A 45 17.87 -7.25 4.90
N ILE A 46 18.18 -6.33 3.98
CA ILE A 46 18.89 -6.68 2.73
C ILE A 46 20.27 -7.28 3.03
N LYS A 47 21.03 -6.69 3.97
CA LYS A 47 22.36 -7.20 4.35
C LYS A 47 22.34 -8.58 5.01
N THR A 48 21.21 -8.97 5.61
CA THR A 48 21.06 -10.32 6.20
C THR A 48 20.73 -11.39 5.18
N LEU A 49 20.36 -11.02 3.94
CA LEU A 49 20.09 -12.00 2.90
C LEU A 49 21.40 -12.55 2.33
N PRO A 50 21.51 -13.88 2.13
CA PRO A 50 22.69 -14.46 1.52
C PRO A 50 22.80 -14.03 0.04
N ASN A 51 23.94 -13.44 -0.33
CA ASN A 51 24.19 -12.93 -1.68
C ASN A 51 24.03 -13.99 -2.79
N ASP A 52 24.26 -15.26 -2.49
CA ASP A 52 24.20 -16.36 -3.46
C ASP A 52 22.85 -17.09 -3.47
N LYS A 53 21.79 -16.43 -2.99
CA LYS A 53 20.44 -17.01 -3.01
C LYS A 53 19.95 -17.13 -4.45
N ALA A 54 19.60 -18.36 -4.86
CA ALA A 54 18.96 -18.60 -6.14
C ALA A 54 17.65 -17.79 -6.25
N PRO A 55 17.35 -17.21 -7.43
CA PRO A 55 16.11 -16.46 -7.63
C PRO A 55 14.86 -17.29 -7.28
N GLY A 56 13.85 -16.60 -6.72
CA GLY A 56 12.58 -17.21 -6.38
C GLY A 56 11.72 -17.53 -7.61
N LEU A 57 10.45 -17.85 -7.39
CA LEU A 57 9.48 -18.07 -8.47
C LEU A 57 9.28 -16.83 -9.36
N ASP A 58 9.48 -15.65 -8.78
CA ASP A 58 9.48 -14.36 -9.47
C ASP A 58 10.70 -14.16 -10.38
N ARG A 59 11.73 -15.02 -10.24
CA ARG A 59 13.02 -14.97 -10.94
C ARG A 59 13.80 -13.68 -10.71
N ILE A 60 13.47 -12.94 -9.65
CA ILE A 60 14.21 -11.73 -9.30
C ILE A 60 15.51 -12.18 -8.62
N PRO A 61 16.68 -11.81 -9.16
CA PRO A 61 17.95 -12.09 -8.50
C PRO A 61 18.04 -11.28 -7.19
N ASN A 62 18.74 -11.85 -6.21
CA ASN A 62 18.97 -11.24 -4.90
C ASN A 62 19.87 -10.00 -4.99
#